data_AF-H3KD53-F1
#
_entry.id   AF-H3KD53-F1
#
_cell.length_a   1.000
_cell.length_b   1.000
_cell.length_c   1.000
_cell.angle_alpha   90.00
_cell.angle_beta   90.00
_cell.angle_gamma   90.00
#
_symmetry.space_group_name_H-M   'P 1'
#
loop_
_entity.id
_entity.type
_entity.pdbx_description
1 polymer ?
#
loop_
_entity_poly.entity_id
_entity_poly.type
_entity_poly.pdbx_seq_one_letter_code
_entity_poly.pdbx_strand_id
1 'polypeptide(L)'
;MKTPVLTALALAAAMAAAAPAFSAEPVDPIEPVKVDNPALVELGKMLFFEPRLSRSGFISCNSCHNLATGGVDNLKTSIGDYWQQGPINSPTVLNSYGQIAQFWDGRAKTLAEQAAGPIANPLEMASTHEHA
;
A
#
# COMPACT_ATOMS: atom_id res chain seq x y z
N MET A 1 59.51 -39.98 -4.77
CA MET A 1 59.23 -38.52 -4.84
C MET A 1 58.47 -38.26 -6.14
N LYS A 2 57.14 -38.06 -6.07
CA LYS A 2 56.29 -37.37 -7.06
C LYS A 2 54.82 -37.52 -6.63
N THR A 3 54.29 -36.41 -6.18
CA THR A 3 52.95 -36.09 -5.68
C THR A 3 51.86 -36.24 -6.74
N PRO A 4 50.64 -36.71 -6.39
CA PRO A 4 49.43 -36.41 -7.14
C PRO A 4 48.60 -35.41 -6.34
N VAL A 5 48.93 -34.13 -6.43
CA VAL A 5 48.13 -33.03 -5.85
C VAL A 5 48.00 -31.95 -6.92
N LEU A 6 47.31 -32.25 -8.01
CA LEU A 6 47.08 -31.27 -9.08
C LEU A 6 45.67 -31.32 -9.68
N THR A 7 44.82 -32.27 -9.27
CA THR A 7 43.45 -32.40 -9.81
C THR A 7 42.36 -31.74 -8.95
N ALA A 8 42.70 -31.11 -7.82
CA ALA A 8 41.70 -30.48 -6.94
C ALA A 8 41.48 -28.97 -7.19
N LEU A 9 42.34 -28.30 -7.96
CA LEU A 9 42.28 -26.83 -8.08
C LEU A 9 41.41 -26.30 -9.23
N ALA A 10 41.05 -27.14 -10.21
CA ALA A 10 40.32 -26.68 -11.40
C ALA A 10 38.79 -26.58 -11.20
N LEU A 11 38.23 -27.22 -10.18
CA LEU A 11 36.77 -27.22 -9.97
C LEU A 11 36.26 -26.07 -9.08
N ALA A 12 37.16 -25.39 -8.35
CA ALA A 12 36.77 -24.29 -7.46
C ALA A 12 36.62 -22.94 -8.19
N ALA A 13 37.13 -22.80 -9.41
CA ALA A 13 37.12 -21.53 -10.15
C ALA A 13 35.84 -21.27 -10.95
N ALA A 14 34.96 -22.25 -11.12
CA ALA A 14 33.76 -22.13 -11.96
C ALA A 14 32.52 -21.57 -11.22
N MET A 15 32.55 -21.42 -9.89
CA MET A 15 31.39 -20.93 -9.13
C MET A 15 31.44 -19.43 -8.81
N ALA A 16 32.47 -18.70 -9.23
CA ALA A 16 32.70 -17.31 -8.80
C ALA A 16 32.12 -16.22 -9.71
N ALA A 17 31.34 -16.54 -10.76
CA ALA A 17 30.89 -15.55 -11.75
C ALA A 17 29.38 -15.50 -12.00
N ALA A 18 28.55 -15.96 -11.06
CA ALA A 18 27.15 -15.58 -11.03
C ALA A 18 27.00 -14.29 -10.20
N ALA A 19 27.60 -13.19 -10.67
CA ALA A 19 27.12 -11.87 -10.25
C ALA A 19 25.63 -11.82 -10.66
N PRO A 20 24.71 -11.47 -9.75
CA PRO A 20 23.31 -11.57 -10.08
C PRO A 20 23.02 -10.52 -11.17
N ALA A 21 22.49 -10.98 -12.29
CA ALA A 21 22.15 -10.17 -13.45
C ALA A 21 20.93 -9.26 -13.19
N PHE A 22 20.88 -8.59 -12.04
CA PHE A 22 19.85 -7.60 -11.69
C PHE A 22 20.14 -6.21 -12.28
N SER A 23 21.09 -6.09 -13.22
CA SER A 23 21.41 -4.79 -13.80
C SER A 23 20.45 -4.48 -14.96
N ALA A 24 19.49 -3.58 -14.68
CA ALA A 24 18.57 -2.91 -15.61
C ALA A 24 17.24 -3.61 -16.01
N GLU A 25 16.56 -4.27 -15.07
CA GLU A 25 15.17 -4.70 -15.28
C GLU A 25 14.18 -3.53 -15.08
N PRO A 26 13.06 -3.44 -15.83
CA PRO A 26 12.09 -2.35 -15.71
C PRO A 26 11.18 -2.46 -14.47
N VAL A 27 11.33 -3.53 -13.68
CA VAL A 27 10.57 -3.79 -12.47
C VAL A 27 11.50 -4.23 -11.35
N ASP A 28 11.31 -3.63 -10.18
CA ASP A 28 12.07 -3.95 -8.99
C ASP A 28 11.23 -4.77 -8.00
N PRO A 29 11.86 -5.67 -7.22
CA PRO A 29 11.22 -6.28 -6.07
C PRO A 29 10.72 -5.23 -5.08
N ILE A 30 9.56 -5.50 -4.47
CA ILE A 30 9.06 -4.66 -3.37
C ILE A 30 9.74 -5.14 -2.08
N GLU A 31 10.61 -4.30 -1.54
CA GLU A 31 11.27 -4.56 -0.27
C GLU A 31 10.30 -4.42 0.91
N PRO A 32 10.46 -5.22 1.99
CA PRO A 32 9.68 -5.05 3.20
C PRO A 32 9.81 -3.64 3.79
N VAL A 33 8.69 -3.05 4.20
CA VAL A 33 8.68 -1.72 4.79
C VAL A 33 9.42 -1.72 6.13
N LYS A 34 10.39 -0.81 6.28
CA LYS A 34 11.00 -0.51 7.56
C LYS A 34 10.09 0.43 8.37
N VAL A 35 9.74 0.03 9.59
CA VAL A 35 8.87 0.82 10.46
C VAL A 35 9.74 1.66 11.41
N ASP A 36 9.82 2.97 11.14
CA ASP A 36 10.61 3.90 11.97
C ASP A 36 9.86 4.37 13.23
N ASN A 37 8.53 4.49 13.16
CA ASN A 37 7.69 4.91 14.29
C ASN A 37 6.51 3.93 14.52
N PRO A 38 6.70 2.88 15.31
CA PRO A 38 5.66 1.87 15.57
C PRO A 38 4.40 2.45 16.21
N ALA A 39 4.52 3.46 17.07
CA ALA A 39 3.38 4.08 17.74
C ALA A 39 2.49 4.84 16.75
N LEU A 40 3.09 5.53 15.77
CA LEU A 40 2.35 6.20 14.71
C LEU A 40 1.65 5.20 13.78
N VAL A 41 2.31 4.08 13.47
CA VAL A 41 1.70 2.98 12.69
C VAL A 41 0.50 2.39 13.43
N GLU A 42 0.63 2.15 14.75
CA GLU A 42 -0.47 1.62 15.54
C GLU A 42 -1.67 2.58 15.57
N LEU A 43 -1.41 3.88 15.77
CA LEU A 43 -2.45 4.91 15.70
C LEU A 43 -3.10 4.96 14.30
N GLY A 44 -2.30 4.95 13.23
CA GLY A 44 -2.81 4.94 11.86
C GLY A 44 -3.67 3.71 11.57
N LYS A 45 -3.27 2.54 12.08
CA LYS A 45 -4.06 1.31 12.01
C LYS A 45 -5.40 1.48 12.74
N MET A 46 -5.40 2.00 13.96
CA MET A 46 -6.65 2.25 14.69
C MET A 46 -7.59 3.16 13.87
N LEU A 47 -7.07 4.26 13.33
CA LEU A 47 -7.84 5.20 12.52
C LEU A 47 -8.36 4.59 11.21
N PHE A 48 -7.57 3.75 10.53
CA PHE A 48 -7.97 3.07 9.29
C PHE A 48 -9.20 2.18 9.49
N PHE A 49 -9.35 1.61 10.68
CA PHE A 49 -10.46 0.75 11.07
C PHE A 49 -11.53 1.47 11.91
N GLU A 50 -11.43 2.78 12.13
CA GLU A 50 -12.31 3.54 13.02
C GLU A 50 -13.54 4.09 12.27
N PRO A 51 -14.74 3.51 12.47
CA PRO A 51 -15.93 3.98 11.75
C PRO A 51 -16.49 5.30 12.31
N ARG A 52 -16.11 5.71 13.53
CA ARG A 52 -16.55 6.99 14.14
C ARG A 52 -15.96 8.23 13.46
N LEU A 53 -15.02 8.05 12.53
CA LEU A 53 -14.57 9.14 11.65
C LEU A 53 -15.63 9.50 10.60
N SER A 54 -16.56 8.60 10.29
CA SER A 54 -17.71 8.88 9.41
C SER A 54 -18.88 9.47 10.18
N ARG A 55 -19.72 10.23 9.48
CA ARG A 55 -20.97 10.79 10.02
C ARG A 55 -21.94 9.70 10.50
N SER A 56 -22.01 8.58 9.79
CA SER A 56 -22.88 7.47 10.17
C SER A 56 -22.36 6.65 11.35
N GLY A 57 -21.05 6.73 11.66
CA GLY A 57 -20.43 5.83 12.64
C GLY A 57 -20.32 4.38 12.15
N PHE A 58 -20.51 4.12 10.84
CA PHE A 58 -20.50 2.78 10.24
C PHE A 58 -19.43 2.59 9.15
N ILE A 59 -18.86 3.67 8.61
CA ILE A 59 -17.90 3.62 7.50
C ILE A 59 -16.50 3.99 8.01
N SER A 60 -15.52 3.15 7.72
CA SER A 60 -14.10 3.42 7.92
C SER A 60 -13.33 3.31 6.61
N CYS A 61 -12.03 3.60 6.60
CA CYS A 61 -11.19 3.40 5.42
C CYS A 61 -11.27 1.95 4.92
N ASN A 62 -11.28 0.99 5.85
CA ASN A 62 -11.39 -0.43 5.52
C ASN A 62 -12.74 -0.85 4.90
N SER A 63 -13.79 -0.03 5.00
CA SER A 63 -15.08 -0.34 4.34
C SER A 63 -14.96 -0.37 2.82
N CYS A 64 -14.21 0.57 2.23
CA CYS A 64 -13.96 0.63 0.78
C CYS A 64 -12.61 0.01 0.39
N HIS A 65 -11.63 0.07 1.30
CA HIS A 65 -10.28 -0.45 1.08
C HIS A 65 -10.00 -1.69 1.96
N ASN A 66 -10.87 -2.70 1.84
CA ASN A 66 -10.86 -3.86 2.71
C ASN A 66 -9.58 -4.69 2.57
N LEU A 67 -8.76 -4.71 3.63
CA LEU A 67 -7.46 -5.40 3.62
C LEU A 67 -7.59 -6.93 3.51
N ALA A 68 -8.75 -7.51 3.88
CA ALA A 68 -9.00 -8.94 3.72
C ALA A 68 -9.25 -9.35 2.27
N THR A 69 -9.51 -8.39 1.37
CA THR A 69 -9.91 -8.63 -0.02
C THR A 69 -9.05 -7.83 -1.01
N GLY A 70 -7.76 -7.66 -0.69
CA GLY A 70 -6.79 -7.01 -1.58
C GLY A 70 -6.74 -5.49 -1.45
N GLY A 71 -7.24 -4.92 -0.35
CA GLY A 71 -7.26 -3.47 -0.12
C GLY A 71 -8.33 -2.74 -0.94
N VAL A 72 -9.36 -3.45 -1.39
CA VAL A 72 -10.51 -2.96 -2.17
C VAL A 72 -11.80 -3.66 -1.77
N ASP A 73 -12.94 -3.07 -2.10
CA ASP A 73 -14.29 -3.60 -1.82
C ASP A 73 -14.82 -4.60 -2.85
N ASN A 74 -14.14 -4.76 -4.00
CA ASN A 74 -14.56 -5.59 -5.14
C ASN A 74 -15.92 -5.19 -5.76
N LEU A 75 -16.30 -3.91 -5.63
CA LEU A 75 -17.47 -3.35 -6.28
C LEU A 75 -17.07 -2.56 -7.54
N LYS A 76 -18.03 -2.35 -8.44
CA LYS A 76 -17.81 -1.47 -9.60
C LYS A 76 -17.47 -0.04 -9.15
N THR A 77 -18.18 0.45 -8.15
CA THR A 77 -17.92 1.69 -7.41
C THR A 77 -18.35 1.50 -5.96
N SER A 78 -17.71 2.21 -5.05
CA SER A 78 -17.92 2.02 -3.61
C SER A 78 -19.27 2.54 -3.14
N ILE A 79 -19.73 2.01 -2.00
CA ILE A 79 -20.94 2.44 -1.31
C ILE A 79 -20.51 3.28 -0.11
N GLY A 80 -20.94 4.54 -0.08
CA GLY A 80 -20.67 5.47 1.00
C GLY A 80 -21.87 5.72 1.90
N ASP A 81 -21.84 6.86 2.57
CA ASP A 81 -22.87 7.29 3.51
C ASP A 81 -24.27 7.32 2.86
N TYR A 82 -25.31 7.00 3.65
CA TYR A 82 -26.68 6.78 3.15
C TYR A 82 -26.80 5.75 2.00
N TRP A 83 -25.85 4.81 1.90
CA TRP A 83 -25.80 3.79 0.85
C TRP A 83 -25.66 4.38 -0.57
N GLN A 84 -25.10 5.59 -0.66
CA GLN A 84 -24.91 6.27 -1.92
C GLN A 84 -23.80 5.58 -2.72
N GLN A 85 -24.01 5.49 -4.03
CA GLN A 85 -23.02 4.90 -4.93
C GLN A 85 -22.03 5.97 -5.39
N GLY A 86 -20.75 5.76 -5.12
CA GLY A 86 -19.67 6.63 -5.57
C GLY A 86 -19.52 6.62 -7.10
N PRO A 87 -18.85 7.65 -7.67
CA PRO A 87 -18.75 7.81 -9.12
C PRO A 87 -17.63 6.97 -9.77
N ILE A 88 -16.76 6.35 -8.97
CA ILE A 88 -15.54 5.69 -9.45
C ILE A 88 -15.20 4.47 -8.59
N ASN A 89 -14.43 3.54 -9.15
CA ASN A 89 -13.90 2.37 -8.43
C ASN A 89 -12.87 2.81 -7.38
N SER A 90 -12.90 2.20 -6.19
CA SER A 90 -11.87 2.39 -5.15
C SER A 90 -10.59 1.63 -5.52
N PRO A 91 -9.45 2.31 -5.77
CA PRO A 91 -8.18 1.64 -6.02
C PRO A 91 -7.67 0.94 -4.75
N THR A 92 -6.71 0.01 -4.89
CA THR A 92 -6.12 -0.64 -3.71
C THR A 92 -5.26 0.32 -2.90
N VAL A 93 -5.26 0.15 -1.57
CA VAL A 93 -4.28 0.81 -0.68
C VAL A 93 -2.93 0.10 -0.65
N LEU A 94 -2.84 -1.15 -1.13
CA LEU A 94 -1.60 -1.91 -1.13
C LEU A 94 -0.60 -1.30 -2.13
N ASN A 95 0.62 -1.01 -1.66
CA ASN A 95 1.68 -0.34 -2.42
C ASN A 95 1.34 1.06 -2.95
N SER A 96 0.25 1.67 -2.47
CA SER A 96 -0.17 3.04 -2.85
C SER A 96 0.87 4.12 -2.49
N TYR A 97 1.75 3.84 -1.53
CA TYR A 97 2.84 4.75 -1.13
C TYR A 97 3.88 4.96 -2.24
N GLY A 98 4.00 4.02 -3.19
CA GLY A 98 4.93 4.12 -4.33
C GLY A 98 4.35 4.85 -5.54
N GLN A 99 3.08 5.28 -5.50
CA GLN A 99 2.44 5.98 -6.62
C GLN A 99 2.94 7.43 -6.72
N ILE A 100 3.10 7.93 -7.94
CA ILE A 100 3.56 9.30 -8.22
C ILE A 100 2.58 10.38 -7.73
N ALA A 101 1.30 10.04 -7.60
CA ALA A 101 0.22 10.86 -7.09
C ALA A 101 -0.92 9.94 -6.61
N GLN A 102 -1.89 10.50 -5.90
CA GLN A 102 -3.02 9.79 -5.32
C GLN A 102 -4.34 10.20 -6.00
N PHE A 103 -5.34 9.33 -5.87
CA PHE A 103 -6.58 9.33 -6.66
C PHE A 103 -6.37 9.07 -8.17
N TRP A 104 -7.42 8.66 -8.87
CA TRP A 104 -7.40 8.39 -10.31
C TRP A 104 -7.01 9.60 -11.17
N ASP A 105 -7.30 10.81 -10.71
CA ASP A 105 -6.99 12.07 -11.38
C ASP A 105 -5.68 12.71 -10.88
N GLY A 106 -4.98 12.07 -9.94
CA GLY A 106 -3.72 12.57 -9.39
C GLY A 106 -3.83 13.84 -8.55
N ARG A 107 -5.03 14.23 -8.09
CA ARG A 107 -5.26 15.54 -7.44
C ARG A 107 -4.61 15.71 -6.07
N ALA A 108 -4.15 14.63 -5.44
CA ALA A 108 -3.41 14.68 -4.18
C ALA A 108 -1.99 14.15 -4.38
N LYS A 109 -0.99 14.85 -3.85
CA LYS A 109 0.42 14.51 -4.08
C LYS A 109 0.91 13.40 -3.15
N THR A 110 0.30 13.28 -1.96
CA THR A 110 0.74 12.35 -0.92
C THR A 110 -0.44 11.59 -0.31
N LEU A 111 -0.16 10.46 0.35
CA LEU A 111 -1.18 9.72 1.11
C LEU A 111 -1.80 10.54 2.24
N ALA A 112 -1.02 11.41 2.89
CA ALA A 112 -1.51 12.28 3.95
C ALA A 112 -2.53 13.30 3.41
N GLU A 113 -2.27 13.90 2.24
CA GLU A 113 -3.22 14.78 1.56
C GLU A 113 -4.47 14.01 1.10
N GLN A 114 -4.28 12.79 0.57
CA GLN A 114 -5.39 11.94 0.10
C GLN A 114 -6.38 11.62 1.22
N ALA A 115 -5.88 11.28 2.43
CA ALA A 115 -6.70 10.83 3.55
C ALA A 115 -7.72 11.89 4.04
N ALA A 116 -7.46 13.18 3.82
CA ALA A 116 -8.39 14.25 4.19
C ALA A 116 -9.66 14.26 3.32
N GLY A 117 -9.60 13.77 2.08
CA GLY A 117 -10.71 13.78 1.13
C GLY A 117 -11.90 12.91 1.56
N PRO A 118 -11.70 11.59 1.74
CA PRO A 118 -12.78 10.65 2.06
C PRO A 118 -13.60 11.02 3.30
N ILE A 119 -12.92 11.52 4.35
CA ILE A 119 -13.55 11.94 5.60
C ILE A 119 -14.63 13.00 5.33
N ALA A 120 -14.34 13.98 4.47
CA ALA A 120 -15.24 15.09 4.17
C ALA A 120 -16.13 14.87 2.93
N ASN A 121 -15.92 13.81 2.15
CA ASN A 121 -16.68 13.58 0.94
C ASN A 121 -18.11 13.08 1.29
N PRO A 122 -19.18 13.78 0.87
CA PRO A 122 -20.57 13.41 1.18
C PRO A 122 -21.03 12.09 0.55
N LEU A 123 -20.30 11.58 -0.46
CA LEU A 123 -20.54 10.28 -1.09
C LEU A 123 -19.68 9.15 -0.48
N GLU A 124 -18.87 9.45 0.54
CA GLU A 124 -17.97 8.50 1.20
C GLU A 124 -18.25 8.46 2.71
N MET A 125 -17.46 9.15 3.53
CA MET A 125 -17.61 9.15 5.00
C MET A 125 -18.49 10.31 5.53
N ALA A 126 -18.72 11.33 4.70
CA ALA A 126 -19.67 12.43 4.93
C ALA A 126 -19.53 13.21 6.25
N SER A 127 -18.33 13.26 6.82
CA SER A 127 -18.01 13.97 8.07
C SER A 127 -17.41 15.36 7.82
N THR A 128 -16.91 16.03 8.86
CA THR A 128 -16.26 17.34 8.78
C THR A 128 -14.90 17.33 9.47
N HIS A 129 -13.97 18.17 9.02
CA HIS A 129 -12.67 18.39 9.70
C HIS A 129 -12.77 19.39 10.86
N GLU A 130 -13.93 20.03 11.00
CA GLU A 130 -14.23 20.94 12.10
C GLU A 130 -14.76 20.15 13.29
N HIS A 131 -14.31 20.52 14.49
CA HIS A 131 -14.85 19.99 15.74
C HIS A 131 -16.10 20.80 16.11
N ALA A 132 -17.24 20.12 16.28
CA ALA A 132 -18.44 20.69 16.87
C ALA A 132 -18.34 20.77 18.40
#